data_AF-A0A7Y2E7I2-F1
#
_entry.id   AF-A0A7Y2E7I2-F1
#
_cell.length_a   1.000
_cell.length_b   1.000
_cell.length_c   1.000
_cell.angle_alpha   90.00
_cell.angle_beta   90.00
_cell.angle_gamma   90.00
#
_symmetry.space_group_name_H-M   'P 1'
#
loop_
_entity.id
_entity.type
_entity.pdbx_description
1 polymer ?
#
loop_
_entity_poly.entity_id
_entity_poly.type
_entity_poly.pdbx_seq_one_letter_code
_entity_poly.pdbx_strand_id
1 'polypeptide(L)' 'MEDRGRSLESILSQYERTVRPMHIEFVEPSKRKADIIIPNGGFNTVAIDMVLARIRMLLQRKLHAQT' A
#
# COMPACT_ATOMS: atom_id res chain seq x y z
N MET A 1 -10.37 13.39 21.43
CA MET A 1 -9.65 12.37 20.63
C MET A 1 -10.54 11.14 20.58
N GLU A 2 -11.50 11.16 19.66
CA GLU A 2 -12.43 10.03 19.41
C GLU A 2 -12.43 9.76 17.91
N ASP A 3 -11.30 9.37 17.36
CA ASP A 3 -11.30 8.89 15.98
C ASP A 3 -11.75 7.42 16.00
N ARG A 4 -13.08 7.26 15.94
CA ARG A 4 -13.86 6.01 15.85
C ARG A 4 -14.32 5.33 17.16
N GLY A 5 -14.37 6.04 18.29
CA GLY A 5 -15.01 5.53 19.52
C GLY A 5 -14.31 4.34 20.20
N ARG A 6 -12.98 4.22 20.04
CA ARG A 6 -12.17 3.16 20.67
C ARG A 6 -11.23 3.73 21.72
N SER A 7 -11.05 3.00 22.82
CA SER A 7 -10.04 3.34 23.83
C SER A 7 -8.63 3.00 23.32
N LEU A 8 -7.63 3.74 23.81
CA LEU A 8 -6.23 3.48 23.49
C LEU A 8 -5.82 2.05 23.85
N GLU A 9 -6.24 1.57 25.00
CA GLU A 9 -5.96 0.20 25.47
C GLU A 9 -6.50 -0.86 24.52
N SER A 10 -7.74 -0.70 24.03
CA SER A 10 -8.35 -1.61 23.05
C SER A 10 -7.55 -1.62 21.74
N ILE A 11 -7.07 -0.46 21.29
CA ILE A 11 -6.27 -0.35 20.07
C ILE A 11 -4.92 -1.06 20.22
N LEU A 12 -4.22 -0.84 21.34
CA LEU A 12 -2.94 -1.48 21.62
C LEU A 12 -3.09 -3.01 21.72
N SER A 13 -4.09 -3.47 22.48
CA SER A 13 -4.38 -4.89 22.62
C SER A 13 -4.68 -5.55 21.27
N GLN A 14 -5.49 -4.90 20.42
CA GLN A 14 -5.77 -5.41 19.08
C GLN A 14 -4.50 -5.47 18.22
N TYR A 15 -3.70 -4.40 18.25
CA TYR A 15 -2.48 -4.33 17.45
C TYR A 15 -1.51 -5.46 17.80
N GLU A 16 -1.27 -5.68 19.09
CA GLU A 16 -0.34 -6.73 19.56
C GLU A 16 -0.87 -8.14 19.30
N ARG A 17 -2.16 -8.38 19.56
CA ARG A 17 -2.72 -9.74 19.50
C ARG A 17 -3.02 -10.21 18.08
N THR A 18 -3.33 -9.30 17.17
CA THR A 18 -3.80 -9.67 15.83
C THR A 18 -3.02 -8.97 14.72
N VAL A 19 -2.96 -7.65 14.70
CA VAL A 19 -2.41 -6.91 13.56
C VAL A 19 -0.92 -7.20 13.36
N ARG A 20 -0.11 -7.14 14.42
CA ARG A 20 1.34 -7.33 14.34
C ARG A 20 1.74 -8.76 13.97
N PRO A 21 1.21 -9.83 14.62
CA PRO A 21 1.49 -11.20 14.20
C PRO A 21 1.13 -11.45 12.74
N MET A 22 -0.06 -11.01 12.31
CA MET A 22 -0.51 -11.21 10.92
C MET A 22 0.36 -10.43 9.92
N HIS A 23 0.81 -9.23 10.29
CA HIS A 23 1.74 -8.48 9.45
C HIS A 23 3.06 -9.22 9.27
N ILE A 24 3.67 -9.71 10.35
CA ILE A 24 4.97 -10.40 10.31
C ILE A 24 4.86 -11.75 9.59
N GLU A 25 3.79 -12.50 9.83
CA GLU A 25 3.64 -13.85 9.31
C GLU A 25 3.21 -13.88 7.84
N PHE A 26 2.36 -12.93 7.41
CA PHE A 26 1.74 -13.00 6.08
C PHE A 26 2.03 -11.78 5.20
N VAL A 27 1.99 -10.56 5.74
CA VAL A 27 2.12 -9.34 4.93
C VAL A 27 3.57 -9.04 4.58
N GLU A 28 4.47 -9.02 5.55
CA GLU A 28 5.89 -8.71 5.36
C GLU A 28 6.59 -9.70 4.40
N PRO A 29 6.35 -11.03 4.46
CA PRO A 29 6.88 -11.97 3.49
C PRO A 29 6.44 -11.70 2.04
N SER A 30 5.24 -11.14 1.84
CA SER A 30 4.71 -10.84 0.51
C SER A 30 5.52 -9.76 -0.23
N LYS A 31 6.23 -8.90 0.51
CA LYS A 31 7.11 -7.85 -0.06
C LYS A 31 8.17 -8.40 -1.00
N ARG A 32 8.63 -9.64 -0.79
CA ARG A 32 9.62 -10.31 -1.65
C ARG A 32 9.13 -10.58 -3.08
N LYS A 33 7.82 -10.54 -3.31
CA LYS A 33 7.20 -10.74 -4.63
C LYS A 33 6.95 -9.43 -5.38
N ALA A 34 7.22 -8.28 -4.77
CA ALA A 34 6.98 -7.00 -5.40
C ALA A 34 8.08 -6.65 -6.41
N ASP A 35 7.69 -6.19 -7.60
CA ASP A 35 8.63 -5.67 -8.60
C ASP A 35 9.29 -4.36 -8.14
N ILE A 36 8.56 -3.53 -7.38
CA ILE A 36 8.99 -2.22 -6.91
C ILE A 36 8.50 -1.99 -5.48
N ILE A 37 9.36 -1.43 -4.63
CA ILE A 37 9.04 -0.99 -3.27
C ILE A 37 9.02 0.55 -3.24
N ILE A 38 7.92 1.15 -2.78
CA ILE A 38 7.77 2.61 -2.65
C ILE A 38 7.87 2.99 -1.16
N PRO A 39 8.97 3.63 -0.72
CA PRO A 39 9.08 4.12 0.66
C PRO A 39 8.24 5.39 0.86
N ASN A 40 7.89 5.68 2.11
CA ASN A 40 7.12 6.86 2.55
C ASN A 40 5.69 6.98 1.99
N GLY A 41 5.21 5.94 1.30
CA GLY A 41 3.82 5.81 0.85
C GLY A 41 3.31 7.05 0.11
N GLY A 42 2.18 7.59 0.59
CA GLY A 42 1.47 8.71 -0.05
C GLY A 42 2.23 10.05 -0.09
N PHE A 43 3.33 10.19 0.65
CA PHE A 43 4.13 11.41 0.65
C PHE A 43 5.23 11.42 -0.41
N ASN A 44 5.49 10.27 -1.04
CA ASN A 44 6.47 10.16 -2.11
C ASN A 44 5.83 10.51 -3.45
N THR A 45 5.65 11.81 -3.70
CA THR A 45 5.03 12.34 -4.92
C THR A 45 5.72 11.84 -6.19
N VAL A 46 7.05 11.74 -6.16
CA VAL A 46 7.86 11.23 -7.28
C VAL A 46 7.49 9.79 -7.64
N ALA A 47 7.35 8.91 -6.66
CA ALA A 47 6.96 7.51 -6.91
C ALA A 47 5.51 7.40 -7.40
N ILE A 48 4.61 8.24 -6.89
CA ILE A 48 3.22 8.32 -7.36
C ILE A 48 3.18 8.73 -8.84
N ASP A 49 3.94 9.76 -9.21
CA ASP A 49 4.01 10.24 -10.59
C ASP A 49 4.58 9.19 -11.54
N MET A 50 5.58 8.40 -11.11
CA MET A 50 6.08 7.27 -11.88
C MET A 50 5.00 6.22 -12.16
N VAL A 51 4.21 5.85 -11.15
CA VAL A 51 3.11 4.88 -11.31
C VAL A 51 2.04 5.43 -12.25
N LEU A 52 1.66 6.70 -12.09
CA LEU A 52 0.70 7.37 -12.96
C LEU A 52 1.17 7.43 -14.41
N ALA A 53 2.44 7.76 -14.65
CA ALA A 53 3.04 7.77 -15.98
C ALA A 53 2.97 6.38 -16.63
N ARG A 54 3.29 5.32 -15.87
CA ARG A 54 3.21 3.94 -16.36
C ARG A 54 1.79 3.56 -16.76
N ILE A 55 0.79 3.92 -15.96
CA ILE A 55 -0.63 3.65 -16.26
C ILE A 55 -1.05 4.38 -17.54
N ARG A 56 -0.75 5.69 -17.65
CA ARG A 56 -1.07 6.49 -18.85
C ARG A 56 -0.47 5.89 -20.12
N MET A 57 0.79 5.46 -20.06
CA MET A 57 1.46 4.81 -21.18
C MET A 57 0.78 3.48 -21.58
N LEU A 58 0.36 2.66 -20.60
CA LEU A 58 -0.36 1.41 -20.88
C LEU A 58 -1.73 1.65 -21.52
N LEU A 59 -2.46 2.69 -21.06
CA LEU A 59 -3.74 3.09 -21.64
C LEU A 59 -3.59 3.57 -23.09
N GLN A 60 -2.58 4.42 -23.36
CA GLN A 60 -2.27 4.86 -24.72
C GLN A 60 -1.93 3.67 -25.63
N ARG A 61 -1.07 2.76 -25.18
CA ARG A 61 -0.72 1.56 -25.98
C ARG A 61 -1.95 0.71 -26.32
N LYS A 62 -2.90 0.55 -25.39
CA LYS A 62 -4.15 -0.19 -25.67
C LYS A 62 -5.01 0.50 -26.73
N LEU A 63 -5.11 1.82 -26.71
CA LEU A 63 -5.89 2.58 -27.69
C LEU A 63 -5.33 2.41 -29.11
N HIS A 64 -4.01 2.49 -29.26
CA HIS A 64 -3.34 2.34 -30.57
C HIS A 64 -3.31 0.90 -31.08
N ALA A 65 -3.45 -0.10 -30.20
CA ALA A 65 -3.51 -1.51 -30.60
C ALA A 65 -4.91 -1.95 -31.09
N GLN A 66 -5.94 -1.09 -30.96
CA GLN A 66 -7.32 -1.36 -31.38
C GLN A 66 -7.74 -0.60 -32.65
N THR A 67 -6.83 0.22 -33.20
CA THR A 67 -7.00 0.91 -34.50
C THR A 67 -6.16 0.19 -35.54
#